data_AF-A0AAD0VPL5-F1
#
_entry.id   AF-A0AAD0VPL5-F1
#
_cell.length_a   1.000
_cell.length_b   1.000
_cell.length_c   1.000
_cell.angle_alpha   90.00
_cell.angle_beta   90.00
_cell.angle_gamma   90.00
#
_symmetry.space_group_name_H-M   'P 1'
#
loop_
_entity.id
_entity.type
_entity.pdbx_description
1 polymer ?
#
loop_
_entity_poly.entity_id
_entity_poly.type
_entity_poly.pdbx_seq_one_letter_code
_entity_poly.pdbx_strand_id
1 'polypeptide(L)'
;MADLPELRLDDFYRDHDEPGLPVVRDMVDWDDVASWNLPVAVEALGELATTGHTVVPCYDISRSRADGNHVVEVGDAPAVIAEGIFAPDLLEPCLQAGLNVLPIWLDQPRWLNFARRLVRDLRQHRKSPPVLVRRGLALRRAEPALRSRAIVMGFQPMSMRRASATVAALMG
;
A
#
# COMPACT_ATOMS: atom_id res chain seq x y z
N MET A 1 -0.43 17.63 -1.76
CA MET A 1 -0.24 16.78 -2.96
C MET A 1 -1.14 17.38 -4.02
N ALA A 2 -0.73 17.35 -5.28
CA ALA A 2 -1.64 17.70 -6.35
C ALA A 2 -2.85 16.74 -6.31
N ASP A 3 -4.02 17.20 -6.76
CA ASP A 3 -5.32 16.55 -6.56
C ASP A 3 -5.49 15.33 -7.49
N LEU A 4 -4.57 14.38 -7.39
CA LEU A 4 -4.66 13.11 -8.10
C LEU A 4 -5.56 12.14 -7.32
N PRO A 5 -6.43 11.40 -8.02
CA PRO A 5 -7.16 10.29 -7.44
C PRO A 5 -6.20 9.28 -6.80
N GLU A 6 -6.59 8.81 -5.62
CA GLU A 6 -5.81 7.88 -4.82
C GLU A 6 -6.50 6.51 -4.79
N LEU A 7 -5.75 5.46 -5.14
CA LEU A 7 -6.12 4.08 -4.87
C LEU A 7 -5.32 3.60 -3.66
N ARG A 8 -6.04 3.41 -2.54
CA ARG A 8 -5.45 2.89 -1.30
C ARG A 8 -5.27 1.38 -1.43
N LEU A 9 -4.02 0.91 -1.51
CA LEU A 9 -3.76 -0.53 -1.65
C LEU A 9 -4.21 -1.32 -0.41
N ASP A 10 -4.32 -0.68 0.76
CA ASP A 10 -4.87 -1.30 1.97
C ASP A 10 -6.32 -1.82 1.77
N ASP A 11 -7.06 -1.34 0.75
CA ASP A 11 -8.42 -1.79 0.50
C ASP A 11 -8.52 -3.21 -0.11
N PHE A 12 -7.40 -3.79 -0.56
CA PHE A 12 -7.36 -5.13 -1.15
C PHE A 12 -6.87 -6.21 -0.18
N TYR A 13 -6.82 -5.94 1.13
CA TYR A 13 -6.63 -7.02 2.10
C TYR A 13 -7.76 -8.06 2.00
N ARG A 14 -7.42 -9.30 2.28
CA ARG A 14 -8.37 -10.41 2.43
C ARG A 14 -9.11 -10.30 3.77
N ASP A 15 -10.31 -10.86 3.86
CA ASP A 15 -11.06 -10.91 5.11
C ASP A 15 -10.43 -11.89 6.10
N HIS A 16 -10.45 -11.57 7.40
CA HIS A 16 -9.75 -12.33 8.45
C HIS A 16 -10.16 -13.80 8.62
N ASP A 17 -11.34 -14.19 8.14
CA ASP A 17 -11.88 -15.55 8.18
C ASP A 17 -11.66 -16.30 6.87
N GLU A 18 -11.04 -15.68 5.87
CA GLU A 18 -10.73 -16.36 4.62
C GLU A 18 -9.74 -17.52 4.83
N PRO A 19 -9.98 -18.68 4.21
CA PRO A 19 -9.07 -19.81 4.30
C PRO A 19 -7.73 -19.51 3.61
N GLY A 20 -6.63 -20.04 4.18
CA GLY A 20 -5.30 -19.93 3.57
C GLY A 20 -4.57 -18.61 3.81
N LEU A 21 -5.01 -17.80 4.79
CA LEU A 21 -4.23 -16.66 5.25
C LEU A 21 -2.89 -17.10 5.87
N PRO A 22 -1.80 -16.34 5.65
CA PRO A 22 -0.51 -16.62 6.28
C PRO A 22 -0.60 -16.39 7.79
N VAL A 23 -0.11 -17.35 8.59
CA VAL A 23 -0.16 -17.29 10.06
C VAL A 23 1.25 -17.40 10.64
N VAL A 24 1.58 -16.46 11.53
CA VAL A 24 2.83 -16.45 12.30
C VAL A 24 2.50 -16.32 13.77
N ARG A 25 2.84 -17.37 14.56
CA ARG A 25 2.59 -17.42 16.01
C ARG A 25 1.12 -17.16 16.35
N ASP A 26 0.23 -17.94 15.73
CA ASP A 26 -1.22 -17.93 15.95
C ASP A 26 -1.93 -16.62 15.60
N MET A 27 -1.27 -15.74 14.83
CA MET A 27 -1.85 -14.51 14.31
C MET A 27 -1.64 -14.42 12.81
N VAL A 28 -2.62 -13.87 12.09
CA VAL A 28 -2.47 -13.57 10.66
C VAL A 28 -1.31 -12.59 10.45
N ASP A 29 -0.44 -12.91 9.49
CA ASP A 29 0.63 -12.04 9.04
C ASP A 29 0.14 -11.10 7.92
N TRP A 30 -0.41 -9.96 8.33
CA TRP A 30 -0.88 -8.92 7.42
C TRP A 30 0.24 -8.16 6.68
N ASP A 31 1.52 -8.45 6.96
CA ASP A 31 2.64 -7.91 6.19
C ASP A 31 3.10 -8.89 5.07
N ASP A 32 2.51 -10.10 5.00
CA ASP A 32 2.73 -11.08 3.94
C ASP A 32 1.75 -10.85 2.78
N VAL A 33 2.25 -10.88 1.55
CA VAL A 33 1.46 -10.62 0.33
C VAL A 33 0.30 -11.61 0.14
N ALA A 34 0.38 -12.83 0.69
CA ALA A 34 -0.71 -13.81 0.64
C ALA A 34 -1.95 -13.41 1.46
N SER A 35 -1.83 -12.39 2.32
CA SER A 35 -2.96 -11.75 3.00
C SER A 35 -3.67 -10.68 2.15
N TRP A 36 -3.22 -10.47 0.92
CA TRP A 36 -3.62 -9.36 0.05
C TRP A 36 -4.00 -9.85 -1.35
N ASN A 37 -5.08 -9.29 -1.91
CA ASN A 37 -5.64 -9.69 -3.20
C ASN A 37 -4.95 -9.00 -4.37
N LEU A 38 -3.73 -9.45 -4.68
CA LEU A 38 -2.93 -8.90 -5.78
C LEU A 38 -3.65 -8.90 -7.14
N PRO A 39 -4.31 -9.99 -7.58
CA PRO A 39 -4.99 -9.98 -8.88
C PRO A 39 -6.07 -8.90 -8.97
N VAL A 40 -6.85 -8.71 -7.91
CA VAL A 40 -7.94 -7.73 -7.85
C VAL A 40 -7.39 -6.29 -7.89
N ALA A 41 -6.27 -6.04 -7.22
CA ALA A 41 -5.63 -4.72 -7.25
C ALA A 41 -5.05 -4.37 -8.64
N VAL A 42 -4.47 -5.34 -9.34
CA VAL A 42 -3.97 -5.15 -10.71
C VAL A 42 -5.13 -4.90 -11.68
N GLU A 43 -6.23 -5.64 -11.54
CA GLU A 43 -7.45 -5.44 -12.31
C GLU A 43 -8.02 -4.02 -12.10
N ALA A 44 -8.17 -3.58 -10.84
CA ALA A 44 -8.67 -2.24 -10.51
C ALA A 44 -7.80 -1.12 -11.10
N LEU A 45 -6.46 -1.27 -11.08
CA LEU A 45 -5.56 -0.32 -11.74
C LEU A 45 -5.68 -0.34 -13.26
N GLY A 46 -5.91 -1.52 -13.85
CA GLY A 46 -6.22 -1.67 -15.27
C GLY A 46 -7.51 -0.95 -15.66
N GLU A 47 -8.57 -1.11 -14.87
CA GLU A 47 -9.85 -0.42 -15.07
C GLU A 47 -9.69 1.09 -14.96
N LEU A 48 -8.97 1.59 -13.96
CA LEU A 48 -8.67 3.01 -13.82
C LEU A 48 -7.91 3.56 -15.02
N ALA A 49 -6.90 2.85 -15.51
CA ALA A 49 -6.08 3.29 -16.64
C ALA A 49 -6.83 3.26 -17.99
N THR A 50 -7.87 2.43 -18.12
CA THR A 50 -8.55 2.20 -19.41
C THR A 50 -9.96 2.77 -19.48
N THR A 51 -10.73 2.67 -18.40
CA THR A 51 -12.12 3.11 -18.29
C THR A 51 -12.29 4.37 -17.44
N GLY A 52 -11.24 4.79 -16.72
CA GLY A 52 -11.26 5.99 -15.89
C GLY A 52 -12.00 5.84 -14.57
N HIS A 53 -12.47 4.65 -14.19
CA HIS A 53 -13.04 4.39 -12.87
C HIS A 53 -12.94 2.91 -12.49
N THR A 54 -13.11 2.59 -11.21
CA THR A 54 -13.21 1.22 -10.69
C THR A 54 -14.04 1.21 -9.40
N VAL A 55 -14.59 0.04 -9.05
CA VAL A 55 -15.27 -0.20 -7.78
C VAL A 55 -14.37 -1.06 -6.90
N VAL A 56 -13.98 -0.52 -5.76
CA VAL A 56 -13.03 -1.16 -4.85
C VAL A 56 -13.64 -1.35 -3.46
N PRO A 57 -13.21 -2.38 -2.70
CA PRO A 57 -13.70 -2.59 -1.34
C PRO A 57 -13.40 -1.37 -0.45
N CYS A 58 -14.22 -1.13 0.56
CA CYS A 58 -13.88 -0.24 1.66
C CYS A 58 -13.38 -1.10 2.82
N TYR A 59 -12.06 -1.22 3.02
CA TYR A 59 -11.54 -2.17 4.01
C TYR A 59 -11.44 -1.54 5.41
N ASP A 60 -12.15 -2.12 6.38
CA ASP A 60 -12.03 -1.74 7.79
C ASP A 60 -10.89 -2.53 8.44
N ILE A 61 -9.73 -1.88 8.53
CA ILE A 61 -8.52 -2.42 9.16
C ILE A 61 -8.74 -2.83 10.64
N SER A 62 -9.75 -2.27 11.30
CA SER A 62 -10.11 -2.57 12.70
C SER A 62 -10.89 -3.87 12.81
N ARG A 63 -11.76 -4.15 11.83
CA ARG A 63 -12.53 -5.40 11.71
C ARG A 63 -11.81 -6.46 10.90
N SER A 64 -10.72 -6.09 10.21
CA SER A 64 -9.99 -6.95 9.27
C SER A 64 -10.95 -7.61 8.27
N ARG A 65 -11.77 -6.78 7.64
CA ARG A 65 -12.78 -7.19 6.66
C ARG A 65 -13.21 -6.00 5.79
N ALA A 66 -13.59 -6.27 4.54
CA ALA A 66 -14.29 -5.32 3.68
C ALA A 66 -15.70 -4.97 4.19
N ASP A 67 -16.02 -3.69 4.31
CA ASP A 67 -17.34 -3.17 4.70
C ASP A 67 -17.92 -2.30 3.58
N GLY A 68 -18.55 -2.97 2.61
CA GLY A 68 -19.06 -2.34 1.40
C GLY A 68 -17.96 -1.96 0.41
N ASN A 69 -18.34 -1.16 -0.59
CA ASN A 69 -17.47 -0.74 -1.69
C ASN A 69 -17.53 0.78 -1.87
N HIS A 70 -16.52 1.33 -2.54
CA HIS A 70 -16.49 2.71 -2.98
C HIS A 70 -15.99 2.79 -4.43
N VAL A 71 -16.30 3.90 -5.11
CA VAL A 71 -15.84 4.15 -6.47
C VAL A 71 -14.61 5.04 -6.41
N VAL A 72 -13.59 4.69 -7.19
CA VAL A 72 -12.47 5.57 -7.49
C VAL A 72 -12.63 6.02 -8.94
N GLU A 73 -12.65 7.33 -9.17
CA GLU A 73 -12.76 7.92 -10.50
C GLU A 73 -11.50 8.72 -10.81
N VAL A 74 -11.00 8.57 -12.04
CA VAL A 74 -9.83 9.30 -12.53
C VAL A 74 -10.20 10.75 -12.89
N GLY A 75 -11.40 10.95 -13.45
CA GLY A 75 -11.82 12.23 -14.00
C GLY A 75 -10.87 12.69 -15.11
N ASP A 76 -10.51 13.98 -15.10
CA ASP A 76 -9.54 14.57 -16.04
C ASP A 76 -8.08 14.45 -15.55
N ALA A 77 -7.83 13.71 -14.46
CA ALA A 77 -6.49 13.56 -13.91
C ALA A 77 -5.61 12.72 -14.87
N PRO A 78 -4.35 13.12 -15.12
CA PRO A 78 -3.47 12.41 -16.04
C PRO A 78 -2.84 11.14 -15.45
N ALA A 79 -3.05 10.90 -14.15
CA ALA A 79 -2.51 9.76 -13.44
C ALA A 79 -3.33 9.45 -12.17
N VAL A 80 -3.15 8.23 -11.65
CA VAL A 80 -3.65 7.80 -10.34
C VAL A 80 -2.45 7.51 -9.43
N ILE A 81 -2.58 7.83 -8.14
CA ILE A 81 -1.62 7.42 -7.13
C ILE A 81 -2.09 6.12 -6.49
N ALA A 82 -1.32 5.05 -6.63
CA ALA A 82 -1.52 3.82 -5.88
C ALA A 82 -0.52 3.75 -4.72
N GLU A 83 -0.99 3.79 -3.47
CA GLU A 83 -0.12 3.77 -2.29
C GLU A 83 -0.38 2.61 -1.34
N GLY A 84 0.71 2.02 -0.82
CA GLY A 84 0.66 0.99 0.21
C GLY A 84 1.93 0.17 0.29
N ILE A 85 1.99 -0.73 1.27
CA ILE A 85 3.20 -1.51 1.55
C ILE A 85 3.51 -2.58 0.50
N PHE A 86 2.49 -3.02 -0.25
CA PHE A 86 2.60 -4.03 -1.32
C PHE A 86 2.81 -3.44 -2.72
N ALA A 87 3.02 -2.11 -2.84
CA ALA A 87 3.40 -1.50 -4.11
C ALA A 87 4.61 -2.19 -4.79
N PRO A 88 5.64 -2.67 -4.06
CA PRO A 88 6.73 -3.41 -4.68
C PRO A 88 6.32 -4.74 -5.32
N ASP A 89 5.34 -5.44 -4.75
CA ASP A 89 4.82 -6.72 -5.29
C ASP A 89 3.91 -6.49 -6.51
N LEU A 90 3.35 -5.29 -6.63
CA LEU A 90 2.44 -4.89 -7.70
C LEU A 90 3.15 -4.39 -8.97
N LEU A 91 4.39 -3.90 -8.87
CA LEU A 91 5.12 -3.30 -9.99
C LEU A 91 5.21 -4.24 -11.20
N GLU A 92 5.78 -5.44 -11.03
CA GLU A 92 5.98 -6.39 -12.12
C GLU A 92 4.65 -6.83 -12.76
N PRO A 93 3.62 -7.25 -12.00
CA PRO A 93 2.30 -7.55 -12.55
C PRO A 93 1.68 -6.40 -13.36
N CYS A 94 1.80 -5.16 -12.89
CA CYS A 94 1.27 -4.00 -13.61
C CYS A 94 2.03 -3.72 -14.91
N LEU A 95 3.36 -3.86 -14.91
CA LEU A 95 4.16 -3.73 -16.13
C LEU A 95 3.81 -4.84 -17.15
N GLN A 96 3.60 -6.08 -16.68
CA GLN A 96 3.15 -7.20 -17.53
C GLN A 96 1.75 -6.98 -18.09
N ALA A 97 0.87 -6.30 -17.36
CA ALA A 97 -0.44 -5.87 -17.82
C ALA A 97 -0.40 -4.66 -18.78
N GLY A 98 0.79 -4.13 -19.09
CA GLY A 98 0.98 -3.01 -20.01
C GLY A 98 0.72 -1.62 -19.39
N LEU A 99 0.64 -1.51 -18.07
CA LEU A 99 0.45 -0.24 -17.39
C LEU A 99 1.74 0.59 -17.38
N ASN A 100 1.61 1.90 -17.60
CA ASN A 100 2.70 2.84 -17.45
C ASN A 100 2.84 3.23 -15.97
N VAL A 101 3.87 2.71 -15.30
CA VAL A 101 4.06 2.88 -13.86
C VAL A 101 5.31 3.71 -13.58
N LEU A 102 5.18 4.73 -12.73
CA LEU A 102 6.30 5.44 -12.10
C LEU A 102 6.52 4.88 -10.67
N PRO A 103 7.45 3.93 -10.46
CA PRO A 103 7.66 3.35 -9.14
C PRO A 103 8.46 4.29 -8.25
N ILE A 104 7.82 4.84 -7.21
CA ILE A 104 8.45 5.75 -6.25
C ILE A 104 8.60 5.06 -4.90
N TRP A 105 9.82 5.03 -4.37
CA TRP A 105 10.07 4.65 -2.98
C TRP A 105 10.21 5.92 -2.14
N LEU A 106 9.32 6.15 -1.18
CA LEU A 106 9.42 7.31 -0.31
C LEU A 106 10.48 7.08 0.78
N ASP A 107 11.62 7.76 0.63
CA ASP A 107 12.68 7.88 1.64
C ASP A 107 12.22 8.83 2.75
N GLN A 108 11.27 8.39 3.55
CA GLN A 108 10.88 9.04 4.80
C GLN A 108 11.57 8.32 5.97
N PRO A 109 11.90 9.03 7.05
CA PRO A 109 12.30 8.38 8.29
C PRO A 109 11.10 7.56 8.81
N ARG A 110 11.02 6.27 8.45
CA ARG A 110 9.89 5.39 8.80
C ARG A 110 9.65 5.31 10.30
N TRP A 111 10.58 5.77 11.14
CA TRP A 111 10.39 5.95 12.58
C TRP A 111 9.22 6.89 12.92
N LEU A 112 8.95 7.94 12.14
CA LEU A 112 7.86 8.88 12.41
C LEU A 112 6.51 8.26 12.05
N ASN A 113 6.44 7.52 10.94
CA ASN A 113 5.24 6.79 10.53
C ASN A 113 5.00 5.55 11.40
N PHE A 114 6.07 4.86 11.82
CA PHE A 114 6.01 3.78 12.80
C PHE A 114 5.57 4.31 14.18
N ALA A 115 6.10 5.44 14.65
CA ALA A 115 5.67 6.06 15.91
C ALA A 115 4.20 6.49 15.85
N ARG A 116 3.74 7.05 14.72
CA ARG A 116 2.32 7.37 14.50
C ARG A 116 1.45 6.11 14.44
N ARG A 117 1.90 5.04 13.78
CA ARG A 117 1.23 3.73 13.71
C ARG A 117 1.15 3.09 15.10
N LEU A 118 2.25 3.11 15.86
CA LEU A 118 2.33 2.66 17.25
C LEU A 118 1.40 3.46 18.16
N VAL A 119 1.35 4.79 18.06
CA VAL A 119 0.44 5.64 18.84
C VAL A 119 -1.02 5.38 18.46
N ARG A 120 -1.33 5.16 17.18
CA ARG A 120 -2.68 4.80 16.71
C ARG A 120 -3.10 3.42 17.23
N ASP A 121 -2.25 2.41 17.10
CA ASP A 121 -2.49 1.04 17.56
C ASP A 121 -2.62 0.96 19.08
N LEU A 122 -1.84 1.75 19.83
CA LEU A 122 -1.93 1.87 21.29
C LEU A 122 -3.21 2.60 21.75
N ARG A 123 -3.62 3.67 21.06
CA ARG A 123 -4.89 4.36 21.35
C ARG A 123 -6.11 3.47 21.11
N GLN A 124 -6.01 2.56 20.14
CA GLN A 124 -7.07 1.59 19.80
C GLN A 124 -7.02 0.29 20.63
N HIS A 125 -6.10 0.15 21.61
CA HIS A 125 -5.93 -1.04 22.46
C HIS A 125 -5.79 -2.38 21.70
N ARG A 126 -5.38 -2.36 20.42
CA ARG A 126 -5.45 -3.54 19.54
C ARG A 126 -4.46 -4.65 19.90
N LYS A 127 -3.33 -4.34 20.53
CA LYS A 127 -2.25 -5.30 20.88
C LYS A 127 -1.51 -4.84 22.12
N SER A 128 -0.91 -5.78 22.87
CA SER A 128 -0.10 -5.44 24.04
C SER A 128 1.12 -4.59 23.63
N PRO A 129 1.48 -3.54 24.40
CA PRO A 129 2.59 -2.64 24.06
C PRO A 129 3.93 -3.33 23.70
N PRO A 130 4.33 -4.44 24.35
CA PRO A 130 5.57 -5.14 24.00
C PRO A 130 5.54 -5.77 22.59
N VAL A 131 4.38 -6.25 22.14
CA VAL A 131 4.21 -6.83 20.80
C VAL A 131 4.39 -5.75 19.73
N LEU A 132 3.87 -4.55 19.98
CA LEU A 132 3.98 -3.43 19.05
C LEU A 132 5.42 -2.90 18.96
N VAL A 133 6.14 -2.79 20.08
CA VAL A 133 7.56 -2.41 20.09
C VAL A 133 8.42 -3.45 19.36
N ARG A 134 8.19 -4.75 19.60
CA ARG A 134 8.94 -5.81 18.93
C ARG A 134 8.71 -5.82 17.42
N ARG A 135 7.46 -5.64 16.98
CA ARG A 135 7.11 -5.53 15.55
C ARG A 135 7.78 -4.31 14.93
N GLY A 136 7.79 -3.17 15.61
CA GLY A 136 8.50 -1.97 15.17
C GLY A 136 9.98 -2.14 14.95
N LEU A 137 10.66 -2.80 15.90
CA LEU A 137 12.08 -3.10 15.78
C LEU A 137 12.37 -4.09 14.66
N ALA A 138 11.49 -5.07 14.42
CA ALA A 138 11.61 -5.99 13.30
C ALA A 138 11.46 -5.26 11.96
N LEU A 139 10.45 -4.41 11.81
CA LEU A 139 10.23 -3.60 10.60
C LEU A 139 11.42 -2.67 10.32
N ARG A 140 11.96 -2.03 11.38
CA ARG A 140 13.15 -1.17 11.25
C ARG A 140 14.38 -1.95 10.79
N ARG A 141 14.56 -3.20 11.23
CA ARG A 141 15.69 -4.04 10.79
C ARG A 141 15.53 -4.53 9.36
N ALA A 142 14.30 -4.78 8.91
CA ALA A 142 14.00 -5.22 7.55
C ALA A 142 14.04 -4.09 6.52
N GLU A 143 13.81 -2.84 6.95
CA GLU A 143 13.69 -1.66 6.09
C GLU A 143 14.86 -1.46 5.10
N PRO A 144 16.15 -1.58 5.48
CA PRO A 144 17.26 -1.46 4.53
C PRO A 144 17.20 -2.50 3.42
N ALA A 145 16.88 -3.76 3.76
CA ALA A 145 16.78 -4.84 2.78
C ALA A 145 15.58 -4.64 1.84
N LEU A 146 14.44 -4.19 2.37
CA LEU A 146 13.26 -3.85 1.57
C LEU A 146 13.55 -2.70 0.60
N ARG A 147 14.24 -1.66 1.07
CA ARG A 147 14.65 -0.53 0.22
C ARG A 147 15.59 -0.99 -0.89
N SER A 148 16.63 -1.77 -0.55
CA SER A 148 17.55 -2.31 -1.55
C SER A 148 16.83 -3.16 -2.58
N ARG A 149 15.90 -4.03 -2.16
CA ARG A 149 15.07 -4.82 -3.08
C ARG A 149 14.20 -3.94 -3.97
N ALA A 150 13.53 -2.93 -3.41
CA ALA A 150 12.71 -1.99 -4.18
C ALA A 150 13.53 -1.29 -5.27
N ILE A 151 14.73 -0.82 -4.94
CA ILE A 151 15.63 -0.18 -5.92
C ILE A 151 16.03 -1.14 -7.03
N VAL A 152 16.37 -2.40 -6.70
CA VAL A 152 16.70 -3.43 -7.69
C VAL A 152 15.51 -3.71 -8.62
N MET A 153 14.27 -3.65 -8.10
CA MET A 153 13.05 -3.79 -8.89
C MET A 153 12.72 -2.56 -9.74
N GLY A 154 13.47 -1.45 -9.60
CA GLY A 154 13.30 -0.24 -10.39
C GLY A 154 12.66 0.94 -9.66
N PHE A 155 12.35 0.81 -8.36
CA PHE A 155 11.83 1.94 -7.59
C PHE A 155 12.85 3.07 -7.47
N GLN A 156 12.37 4.29 -7.63
CA GLN A 156 13.16 5.50 -7.49
C GLN A 156 13.03 6.06 -6.08
N PRO A 157 14.11 6.08 -5.27
CA PRO A 157 14.05 6.66 -3.94
C PRO A 157 13.89 8.19 -4.00
N MET A 158 12.85 8.70 -3.34
CA MET A 158 12.52 10.12 -3.33
C MET A 158 12.12 10.59 -1.93
N SER A 159 12.53 11.81 -1.57
CA SER A 159 11.89 12.52 -0.46
C SER A 159 10.45 12.89 -0.85
N MET A 160 9.57 13.11 0.14
CA MET A 160 8.19 13.55 -0.10
C MET A 160 8.10 14.81 -0.96
N ARG A 161 9.02 15.76 -0.74
CA ARG A 161 9.09 16.99 -1.53
C ARG A 161 9.41 16.71 -2.99
N ARG A 162 10.37 15.81 -3.26
CA ARG A 162 10.74 15.43 -4.62
C ARG A 162 9.61 14.65 -5.30
N ALA A 163 9.03 13.67 -4.60
CA ALA A 163 7.89 12.91 -5.11
C ALA A 163 6.71 13.82 -5.46
N SER A 164 6.36 14.77 -4.58
CA SER A 164 5.30 15.74 -4.85
C SER A 164 5.60 16.61 -6.07
N ALA A 165 6.85 17.05 -6.25
CA ALA A 165 7.26 17.84 -7.41
C ALA A 165 7.24 17.02 -8.71
N THR A 166 7.68 15.76 -8.65
CA THR A 166 7.62 14.82 -9.79
C THR A 166 6.18 14.54 -10.21
N VAL A 167 5.28 14.30 -9.25
CA VAL A 167 3.85 14.11 -9.51
C VAL A 167 3.22 15.37 -10.10
N ALA A 168 3.52 16.54 -9.56
CA ALA A 168 3.01 17.80 -10.11
C ALA A 168 3.49 18.06 -11.55
N ALA A 169 4.70 17.64 -11.91
CA ALA A 169 5.22 17.76 -13.27
C ALA A 169 4.56 16.80 -14.28
N LEU A 170 3.81 15.79 -13.83
CA LEU A 170 2.99 14.95 -14.71
C LEU A 170 1.64 15.61 -15.04
N MET A 171 1.27 16.68 -14.32
CA MET A 171 -0.01 17.36 -14.44
C MET A 171 0.00 18.62 -15.31
N GLY A 172 1.17 19.04 -15.80
CA GLY A 172 1.35 20.23 -16.64
C GLY A 172 2.37 20.01 -17.73
#